data_AF-A0A958L4Q6-F1
#
_entry.id   AF-A0A958L4Q6-F1
#
_cell.length_a   1.000
_cell.length_b   1.000
_cell.length_c   1.000
_cell.angle_alpha   90.00
_cell.angle_beta   90.00
_cell.angle_gamma   90.00
#
_symmetry.space_group_name_H-M   'P 1'
#
loop_
_entity.id
_entity.type
_entity.pdbx_description
1 polymer ?
#
loop_
_entity_poly.entity_id
_entity_poly.type
_entity_poly.pdbx_seq_one_letter_code
_entity_poly.pdbx_strand_id
1 'polypeptide(L)'
;MKSYRSAIVMRTFMFVALCYLSSCASRIEEFPSLVGQGILALSPSNPYQGANAFVSRELEKSAQLRGFFRTRGAPEAIEVREPRFERPELYLFYPQEQIVYKAELQQSDTVHDWIVLGPYGISRQDYLTLRRISRSVKGDPVFLVFGKQLRFPVKREMVVARKIEPVIPLPPTPTPTPEPEIEPEELPKTSEPVAEKPKPTPSEFANPAFVPRGLDELALMEAQGFARKDFNGDILHIVKSIKENLEDISKWYTGSSENVGQIREINQITSKDPLALGQTIRIPAEFVVETKRYQMRRTPSQSSPTSESSMRTDPTALTVP
;
A
#
# COMPACT_ATOMS: atom_id res chain seq x y z
N MET A 1 1.66 -57.10 4.86
CA MET A 1 1.62 -56.04 5.91
C MET A 1 2.57 -54.86 5.70
N LYS A 2 3.68 -54.95 4.94
CA LYS A 2 4.59 -53.80 4.73
C LYS A 2 4.04 -52.67 3.83
N SER A 3 3.08 -52.96 2.94
CA SER A 3 2.52 -51.97 2.00
C SER A 3 1.60 -50.92 2.66
N TYR A 4 0.88 -51.28 3.74
CA TYR A 4 -0.08 -50.37 4.38
C TYR A 4 0.56 -49.23 5.19
N ARG A 5 1.81 -49.39 5.63
CA ARG A 5 2.51 -48.35 6.42
C ARG A 5 3.00 -47.17 5.56
N SER A 6 3.26 -47.38 4.28
CA SER A 6 3.73 -46.32 3.37
C SER A 6 2.61 -45.32 3.00
N ALA A 7 1.39 -45.82 2.78
CA ALA A 7 0.24 -44.99 2.42
C ALA A 7 -0.21 -44.04 3.54
N ILE A 8 -0.02 -44.43 4.80
CA ILE A 8 -0.35 -43.58 5.96
C ILE A 8 0.64 -42.42 6.06
N VAL A 9 1.95 -42.69 5.97
CA VAL A 9 2.99 -41.64 6.08
C VAL A 9 2.86 -40.60 4.95
N MET A 10 2.52 -41.03 3.73
CA MET A 10 2.37 -40.11 2.59
C MET A 10 1.12 -39.21 2.73
N ARG A 11 0.02 -39.72 3.31
CA ARG A 11 -1.18 -38.90 3.58
C ARG A 11 -0.96 -37.87 4.67
N THR A 12 -0.20 -38.20 5.73
CA THR A 12 0.11 -37.24 6.79
C THR A 12 1.02 -36.12 6.28
N PHE A 13 2.03 -36.43 5.46
CA PHE A 13 2.89 -35.41 4.84
C PHE A 13 2.13 -34.47 3.90
N MET A 14 1.17 -35.00 3.14
CA MET A 14 0.37 -34.17 2.23
C MET A 14 -0.60 -33.24 2.98
N PHE A 15 -1.17 -33.68 4.10
CA PHE A 15 -2.03 -32.83 4.94
C PHE A 15 -1.25 -31.72 5.66
N VAL A 16 -0.06 -32.03 6.17
CA VAL A 16 0.82 -31.02 6.80
C VAL A 16 1.24 -29.97 5.77
N ALA A 17 1.64 -30.38 4.55
CA ALA A 17 2.00 -29.45 3.49
C ALA A 17 0.83 -28.56 3.02
N LEU A 18 -0.40 -29.06 3.04
CA LEU A 18 -1.59 -28.29 2.64
C LEU A 18 -1.96 -27.23 3.70
N CYS A 19 -1.75 -27.51 4.99
CA CYS A 19 -1.99 -26.53 6.06
C CYS A 19 -1.01 -25.35 6.07
N TYR A 20 0.23 -25.55 5.57
CA TYR A 20 1.21 -24.45 5.47
C TYR A 20 0.88 -23.42 4.37
N LEU A 21 -0.02 -23.73 3.44
CA LEU A 21 -0.38 -22.83 2.33
C LEU A 21 -1.60 -21.95 2.62
N SER A 22 -2.32 -22.16 3.73
CA SER A 22 -3.64 -21.56 3.95
C SER A 22 -3.73 -20.37 4.91
N SER A 23 -2.61 -19.83 5.45
CA SER A 23 -2.71 -18.78 6.48
C SER A 23 -1.91 -17.51 6.20
N CYS A 24 -2.01 -17.00 4.96
CA CYS A 24 -1.53 -15.65 4.60
C CYS A 24 -2.70 -14.70 4.32
N ALA A 25 -3.77 -14.74 5.13
CA ALA A 25 -4.78 -13.69 5.10
C ALA A 25 -4.19 -12.44 5.77
N SER A 26 -4.19 -11.31 5.05
CA SER A 26 -3.82 -10.01 5.63
C SER A 26 -4.78 -9.70 6.77
N ARG A 27 -4.25 -9.36 7.95
CA ARG A 27 -5.05 -8.98 9.12
C ARG A 27 -5.79 -7.66 8.90
N ILE A 28 -5.36 -6.86 7.92
CA ILE A 28 -6.03 -5.65 7.47
C ILE A 28 -6.92 -5.99 6.25
N GLU A 29 -7.98 -6.76 6.49
CA GLU A 29 -8.85 -7.29 5.42
C GLU A 29 -9.58 -6.21 4.62
N GLU A 30 -9.89 -5.08 5.28
CA GLU A 30 -10.74 -4.03 4.70
C GLU A 30 -9.96 -3.07 3.78
N PHE A 31 -8.64 -2.98 3.96
CA PHE A 31 -7.77 -2.04 3.23
C PHE A 31 -6.48 -2.71 2.75
N PRO A 32 -6.54 -3.84 2.03
CA PRO A 32 -5.36 -4.61 1.64
C PRO A 32 -4.45 -3.81 0.70
N SER A 33 -5.03 -2.86 -0.05
CA SER A 33 -4.28 -2.01 -0.97
C SER A 33 -3.35 -1.02 -0.26
N LEU A 34 -3.56 -0.70 1.02
CA LEU A 34 -2.70 0.26 1.73
C LEU A 34 -1.42 -0.38 2.26
N VAL A 35 -1.43 -1.70 2.46
CA VAL A 35 -0.32 -2.44 3.04
C VAL A 35 0.87 -2.41 2.09
N GLY A 36 2.00 -1.85 2.54
CA GLY A 36 3.22 -1.81 1.75
C GLY A 36 3.25 -0.79 0.61
N GLN A 37 2.29 0.15 0.54
CA GLN A 37 2.35 1.26 -0.43
C GLN A 37 3.40 2.33 -0.08
N GLY A 38 4.01 2.24 1.10
CA GLY A 38 4.92 3.25 1.62
C GLY A 38 4.18 4.41 2.29
N ILE A 39 4.78 5.59 2.26
CA ILE A 39 4.27 6.77 2.97
C ILE A 39 3.09 7.39 2.21
N LEU A 40 1.93 7.36 2.86
CA LEU A 40 0.66 7.85 2.34
C LEU A 40 0.25 9.15 3.05
N ALA A 41 -0.02 10.18 2.26
CA ALA A 41 -0.50 11.46 2.78
C ALA A 41 -1.93 11.35 3.30
N LEU A 42 -2.23 12.06 4.39
CA LEU A 42 -3.60 12.22 4.87
C LEU A 42 -4.20 13.51 4.31
N SER A 43 -5.39 13.41 3.71
CA SER A 43 -6.03 14.56 3.06
C SER A 43 -6.76 15.48 4.04
N PRO A 44 -6.63 16.81 3.88
CA PRO A 44 -7.34 17.83 4.65
C PRO A 44 -8.73 18.16 4.09
N SER A 45 -9.07 17.60 2.92
CA SER A 45 -10.30 17.90 2.19
C SER A 45 -11.18 16.69 1.95
N ASN A 46 -10.60 15.49 1.85
CA ASN A 46 -11.34 14.26 1.52
C ASN A 46 -11.19 13.20 2.61
N PRO A 47 -12.21 13.00 3.47
CA PRO A 47 -12.18 11.95 4.50
C PRO A 47 -12.28 10.53 3.92
N TYR A 48 -12.73 10.38 2.67
CA TYR A 48 -12.91 9.09 2.00
C TYR A 48 -11.67 8.62 1.23
N GLN A 49 -10.59 9.38 1.24
CA GLN A 49 -9.32 8.89 0.72
C GLN A 49 -8.90 7.64 1.51
N GLY A 50 -8.38 6.60 0.84
CA GLY A 50 -8.12 5.30 1.47
C GLY A 50 -7.36 5.38 2.81
N ALA A 51 -6.32 6.20 2.89
CA ALA A 51 -5.57 6.42 4.13
C ALA A 51 -6.41 7.08 5.24
N ASN A 52 -7.21 8.10 4.91
CA ASN A 52 -8.12 8.76 5.86
C ASN A 52 -9.24 7.82 6.31
N ALA A 53 -9.81 7.05 5.40
CA ALA A 53 -10.88 6.08 5.69
C ALA A 53 -10.38 4.95 6.59
N PHE A 54 -9.18 4.43 6.31
CA PHE A 54 -8.50 3.47 7.17
C PHE A 54 -8.29 4.02 8.58
N VAL A 55 -7.63 5.17 8.71
CA VAL A 55 -7.39 5.79 10.03
C VAL A 55 -8.71 6.09 10.74
N SER A 56 -9.73 6.56 10.03
CA SER A 56 -11.05 6.82 10.60
C SER A 56 -11.63 5.57 11.25
N ARG A 57 -11.61 4.43 10.54
CA ARG A 57 -12.11 3.15 11.05
C ARG A 57 -11.28 2.63 12.21
N GLU A 58 -9.96 2.79 12.15
CA GLU A 58 -9.07 2.39 13.25
C GLU A 58 -9.25 3.27 14.49
N LEU A 59 -9.57 4.57 14.34
CA LEU A 59 -9.91 5.46 15.45
C LEU A 59 -11.26 5.15 16.11
N GLU A 60 -12.19 4.54 15.37
CA GLU A 60 -13.45 4.05 15.93
C GLU A 60 -13.22 2.82 16.82
N LYS A 61 -12.40 1.88 16.33
CA LYS A 61 -12.10 0.61 17.01
C LYS A 61 -11.14 0.77 18.19
N SER A 62 -10.06 1.54 18.04
CA SER A 62 -8.98 1.69 19.02
C SER A 62 -9.14 2.92 19.90
N ALA A 63 -9.41 2.69 21.19
CA ALA A 63 -9.55 3.78 22.16
C ALA A 63 -8.20 4.47 22.43
N GLN A 64 -7.11 3.69 22.44
CA GLN A 64 -5.75 4.19 22.67
C GLN A 64 -5.29 5.11 21.53
N LEU A 65 -5.50 4.69 20.27
CA LEU A 65 -5.13 5.50 19.10
C LEU A 65 -5.91 6.82 19.07
N ARG A 66 -7.21 6.76 19.39
CA ARG A 66 -8.05 7.96 19.47
C ARG A 66 -7.60 8.89 20.58
N GLY A 67 -7.24 8.37 21.75
CA GLY A 67 -6.64 9.15 22.83
C GLY A 67 -5.34 9.83 22.40
N PHE A 68 -4.48 9.09 21.71
CA PHE A 68 -3.24 9.61 21.15
C PHE A 68 -3.50 10.78 20.18
N PHE A 69 -4.39 10.62 19.19
CA PHE A 69 -4.73 11.68 18.23
C PHE A 69 -5.31 12.94 18.90
N ARG A 70 -6.10 12.79 19.98
CA ARG A 70 -6.61 13.93 20.75
C ARG A 70 -5.51 14.72 21.45
N THR A 71 -4.52 14.02 22.01
CA THR A 71 -3.42 14.65 22.74
C THR A 71 -2.34 15.22 21.83
N ARG A 72 -2.03 14.52 20.73
CA ARG A 72 -0.90 14.83 19.85
C ARG A 72 -1.28 15.65 18.63
N GLY A 73 -2.49 15.48 18.11
CA GLY A 73 -2.92 15.96 16.79
C GLY A 73 -2.90 14.83 15.76
N ALA A 74 -3.35 15.13 14.54
CA ALA A 74 -3.24 14.19 13.42
C ALA A 74 -1.81 14.18 12.87
N PRO A 75 -1.28 13.03 12.43
CA PRO A 75 -0.08 13.00 11.61
C PRO A 75 -0.37 13.57 10.22
N GLU A 76 0.67 14.01 9.51
CA GLU A 76 0.52 14.49 8.11
C GLU A 76 0.46 13.32 7.11
N ALA A 77 1.09 12.20 7.47
CA ALA A 77 1.14 11.00 6.66
C ALA A 77 1.22 9.75 7.53
N ILE A 78 0.86 8.61 6.94
CA ILE A 78 0.93 7.30 7.58
C ILE A 78 1.64 6.30 6.67
N GLU A 79 2.13 5.21 7.24
CA GLU A 79 2.54 4.03 6.47
C GLU A 79 2.03 2.79 7.19
N VAL A 80 1.45 1.86 6.43
CA VAL A 80 0.92 0.60 6.95
C VAL A 80 1.84 -0.52 6.49
N ARG A 81 2.41 -1.25 7.45
CA ARG A 81 3.25 -2.42 7.20
C ARG A 81 2.63 -3.65 7.82
N GLU A 82 2.76 -4.76 7.13
CA GLU A 82 2.39 -6.07 7.64
C GLU A 82 3.58 -7.02 7.42
N PRO A 83 4.54 -7.02 8.36
CA PRO A 83 5.70 -7.90 8.24
C PRO A 83 5.23 -9.36 8.32
N ARG A 84 5.92 -10.25 7.60
CA ARG A 84 5.55 -11.67 7.58
C ARG A 84 5.68 -12.25 8.99
N PHE A 85 4.59 -12.83 9.48
CA PHE A 85 4.50 -13.46 10.81
C PHE A 85 4.57 -12.49 12.00
N GLU A 86 4.53 -11.19 11.76
CA GLU A 86 4.52 -10.17 12.81
C GLU A 86 3.15 -9.49 12.89
N ARG A 87 3.00 -8.59 13.86
CA ARG A 87 1.77 -7.80 14.02
C ARG A 87 1.78 -6.66 12.99
N PRO A 88 0.62 -6.27 12.45
CA PRO A 88 0.54 -5.08 11.62
C PRO A 88 1.05 -3.86 12.37
N GLU A 89 1.78 -3.01 11.64
CA GLU A 89 2.42 -1.81 12.14
C GLU A 89 1.87 -0.61 11.38
N LEU A 90 1.58 0.45 12.13
CA LEU A 90 1.10 1.73 11.61
C LEU A 90 2.09 2.82 12.03
N TYR A 91 2.81 3.37 11.06
CA TYR A 91 3.72 4.48 11.28
C TYR A 91 2.97 5.80 11.11
N LEU A 92 3.13 6.72 12.06
CA LEU A 92 2.47 8.02 12.11
C LEU A 92 3.53 9.12 12.00
N PHE A 93 3.60 9.81 10.86
CA PHE A 93 4.66 10.78 10.57
C PHE A 93 4.28 12.22 10.92
N TYR A 94 5.16 12.89 11.67
CA TYR A 94 5.06 14.30 12.03
C TYR A 94 6.31 15.05 11.50
N PRO A 95 6.34 15.38 10.20
CA PRO A 95 7.55 15.88 9.55
C PRO A 95 8.02 17.24 10.09
N GLN A 96 7.12 18.07 10.62
CA GLN A 96 7.47 19.37 11.23
C GLN A 96 8.39 19.20 12.43
N GLU A 97 8.15 18.15 13.22
CA GLU A 97 8.91 17.83 14.43
C GLU A 97 10.03 16.82 14.16
N GLN A 98 10.16 16.34 12.91
CA GLN A 98 11.10 15.29 12.50
C GLN A 98 10.97 13.98 13.30
N ILE A 99 9.76 13.67 13.77
CA ILE A 99 9.46 12.46 14.55
C ILE A 99 8.44 11.54 13.85
N VAL A 100 8.56 10.25 14.12
CA VAL A 100 7.61 9.21 13.75
C VAL A 100 7.23 8.41 14.99
N TYR A 101 5.96 8.04 15.08
CA TYR A 101 5.49 7.07 16.07
C TYR A 101 5.17 5.77 15.37
N LYS A 102 5.45 4.65 16.03
CA LYS A 102 5.12 3.31 15.54
C LYS A 102 3.95 2.80 16.38
N ALA A 103 2.83 2.46 15.77
CA ALA A 103 1.73 1.82 16.45
C ALA A 103 1.66 0.34 16.07
N GLU A 104 1.55 -0.54 17.06
CA GLU A 104 1.43 -1.98 16.85
C GLU A 104 0.01 -2.45 17.17
N LEU A 105 -0.58 -3.26 16.29
CA LEU A 105 -1.93 -3.76 16.49
C LEU A 105 -1.95 -4.89 17.53
N GLN A 106 -2.62 -4.66 18.66
CA GLN A 106 -3.00 -5.68 19.62
C GLN A 106 -4.43 -6.15 19.32
N GLN A 107 -4.53 -7.22 18.56
CA GLN A 107 -5.80 -7.83 18.17
C GLN A 107 -6.02 -9.16 18.92
N SER A 108 -7.16 -9.25 19.58
CA SER A 108 -7.75 -10.47 20.15
C SER A 108 -9.26 -10.46 19.87
N ASP A 109 -9.97 -11.54 20.19
CA ASP A 109 -11.42 -11.64 19.93
C ASP A 109 -12.24 -10.52 20.60
N THR A 110 -11.70 -9.90 21.66
CA THR A 110 -12.39 -8.86 22.45
C THR A 110 -11.73 -7.49 22.40
N VAL A 111 -10.49 -7.41 21.91
CA VAL A 111 -9.68 -6.18 21.95
C VAL A 111 -9.11 -5.92 20.58
N HIS A 112 -9.37 -4.72 20.06
CA HIS A 112 -8.78 -4.19 18.84
C HIS A 112 -8.19 -2.81 19.15
N ASP A 113 -6.97 -2.80 19.66
CA ASP A 113 -6.28 -1.57 20.05
C ASP A 113 -4.93 -1.44 19.33
N TRP A 114 -4.57 -0.20 19.01
CA TRP A 114 -3.27 0.16 18.50
C TRP A 114 -2.45 0.76 19.63
N ILE A 115 -1.37 0.09 20.01
CA ILE A 115 -0.44 0.56 21.05
C ILE A 115 0.60 1.45 20.39
N VAL A 116 0.61 2.74 20.72
CA VAL A 116 1.54 3.71 20.12
C VAL A 116 2.86 3.73 20.90
N LEU A 117 3.95 3.48 20.21
CA LEU A 117 5.34 3.50 20.68
C LEU A 117 6.10 4.69 20.05
N GLY A 118 7.07 5.23 20.79
CA GLY A 118 7.91 6.35 20.34
C GLY A 118 7.98 7.51 21.35
N PRO A 119 8.47 8.70 20.93
CA PRO A 119 8.81 9.09 19.56
C PRO A 119 10.12 8.48 19.04
N TYR A 120 10.22 8.32 17.72
CA TYR A 120 11.45 7.96 17.01
C TYR A 120 11.81 9.04 15.99
N GLY A 121 13.09 9.11 15.58
CA GLY A 121 13.53 10.02 14.52
C GLY A 121 13.13 9.53 13.12
N ILE A 122 12.73 10.44 12.23
CA ILE A 122 12.43 10.10 10.83
C ILE A 122 13.75 9.87 10.08
N SER A 123 13.82 8.83 9.23
CA SER A 123 14.97 8.62 8.36
C SER A 123 15.13 9.77 7.36
N ARG A 124 16.37 10.05 6.92
CA ARG A 124 16.62 11.13 5.96
C ARG A 124 15.82 10.94 4.65
N GLN A 125 15.69 9.69 4.19
CA GLN A 125 14.97 9.37 2.96
C GLN A 125 13.46 9.62 3.12
N ASP A 126 12.87 9.16 4.22
CA ASP A 126 11.45 9.34 4.51
C ASP A 126 11.12 10.82 4.69
N TYR A 127 11.99 11.57 5.35
CA TYR A 127 11.83 13.02 5.51
C TYR A 127 11.81 13.76 4.16
N LEU A 128 12.66 13.37 3.21
CA LEU A 128 12.66 13.96 1.87
C LEU A 128 11.37 13.64 1.11
N THR A 129 10.85 12.42 1.24
CA THR A 129 9.57 12.00 0.67
C THR A 129 8.42 12.82 1.28
N LEU A 130 8.36 12.90 2.61
CA LEU A 130 7.38 13.67 3.35
C LEU A 130 7.41 15.15 2.98
N ARG A 131 8.59 15.75 2.83
CA ARG A 131 8.73 17.17 2.44
C ARG A 131 8.16 17.47 1.06
N ARG A 132 8.14 16.49 0.15
CA ARG A 132 7.49 16.64 -1.17
C ARG A 132 5.97 16.56 -1.02
N ILE A 133 5.49 15.61 -0.22
CA ILE A 133 4.07 15.39 0.06
C ILE A 133 3.46 16.59 0.81
N SER A 134 4.10 17.10 1.86
CA SER A 134 3.56 18.20 2.67
C SER A 134 3.44 19.53 1.91
N ARG A 135 4.15 19.69 0.79
CA ARG A 135 3.97 20.84 -0.09
C ARG A 135 2.65 20.81 -0.87
N SER A 136 2.15 19.61 -1.22
CA SER A 136 0.89 19.47 -1.94
C SER A 136 -0.32 19.42 -1.00
N VAL A 137 -0.11 19.04 0.25
CA VAL A 137 -1.17 18.89 1.24
C VAL A 137 -1.22 20.11 2.15
N LYS A 138 -2.25 20.96 1.99
CA LYS A 138 -2.45 22.16 2.82
C LYS A 138 -3.64 22.00 3.76
N GLY A 139 -3.40 22.03 5.06
CA GLY A 139 -4.44 22.02 6.09
C GLY A 139 -4.39 20.77 6.96
N ASP A 140 -5.29 20.71 7.92
CA ASP A 140 -5.34 19.60 8.88
C ASP A 140 -6.21 18.45 8.33
N PRO A 141 -5.75 17.19 8.42
CA PRO A 141 -6.50 16.03 7.95
C PRO A 141 -7.92 15.94 8.51
N VAL A 142 -8.84 15.42 7.69
CA VAL A 142 -10.25 15.18 8.08
C VAL A 142 -10.52 13.70 8.16
N PHE A 143 -11.13 13.27 9.26
CA PHE A 143 -11.53 11.88 9.51
C PHE A 143 -13.03 11.79 9.74
N LEU A 144 -13.64 10.65 9.41
CA LEU A 144 -15.05 10.37 9.67
C LEU A 144 -15.16 9.34 10.79
N VAL A 145 -15.27 9.82 12.04
CA VAL A 145 -15.30 8.94 13.23
C VAL A 145 -16.71 8.95 13.80
N PHE A 146 -17.35 7.79 13.86
CA PHE A 146 -18.75 7.58 14.23
C PHE A 146 -19.72 8.44 13.40
N GLY A 147 -19.46 8.52 12.09
CA GLY A 147 -20.25 9.33 11.16
C GLY A 147 -20.07 10.84 11.31
N LYS A 148 -19.17 11.31 12.19
CA LYS A 148 -18.89 12.74 12.40
C LYS A 148 -17.53 13.10 11.82
N GLN A 149 -17.48 14.22 11.10
CA GLN A 149 -16.20 14.76 10.63
C GLN A 149 -15.43 15.33 11.82
N LEU A 150 -14.26 14.77 12.10
CA LEU A 150 -13.33 15.22 13.11
C LEU A 150 -12.05 15.72 12.45
N ARG A 151 -11.56 16.86 12.92
CA ARG A 151 -10.22 17.38 12.61
C ARG A 151 -9.43 17.37 13.90
N PHE A 152 -8.22 16.79 13.87
CA PHE A 152 -7.28 16.90 14.97
C PHE A 152 -6.25 17.94 14.56
N PRO A 153 -6.26 19.14 15.19
CA PRO A 153 -5.35 20.19 14.80
C PRO A 153 -3.92 19.68 14.94
N VAL A 154 -3.13 19.82 13.87
CA VAL A 154 -1.71 19.51 13.94
C VAL A 154 -1.11 20.50 14.93
N LYS A 155 -0.46 20.03 15.99
CA LYS A 155 0.33 20.88 16.88
C LYS A 155 1.52 21.39 16.10
N ARG A 156 1.30 22.44 15.31
CA ARG A 156 2.39 23.24 14.79
C ARG A 156 2.90 23.97 16.01
N GLU A 157 4.05 23.53 16.53
CA GLU A 157 4.84 24.47 17.31
C GLU A 157 4.93 25.69 16.41
N MET A 158 4.24 26.76 16.82
CA MET A 158 4.48 28.05 16.23
C MET A 158 5.96 28.22 16.50
N VAL A 159 6.78 28.02 15.46
CA VAL A 159 8.16 28.48 15.47
C VAL A 159 7.99 29.95 15.75
N VAL A 160 8.05 30.32 17.04
CA VAL A 160 7.80 31.67 17.53
C VAL A 160 8.72 32.47 16.67
N ALA A 161 8.14 33.18 15.69
CA ALA A 161 8.87 33.65 14.52
C ALA A 161 10.09 34.30 15.10
N ARG A 162 11.26 33.62 14.96
CA ARG A 162 12.44 33.89 15.80
C ARG A 162 12.55 35.38 15.72
N LYS A 163 12.21 36.10 16.80
CA LYS A 163 12.10 37.55 16.73
C LYS A 163 13.49 37.90 16.30
N ILE A 164 13.65 38.30 15.04
CA ILE A 164 14.94 38.67 14.51
C ILE A 164 15.14 39.96 15.26
N GLU A 165 15.68 39.85 16.47
CA GLU A 165 16.24 41.00 17.14
C GLU A 165 17.21 41.52 16.09
N PRO A 166 16.95 42.72 15.55
CA PRO A 166 17.82 43.28 14.55
C PRO A 166 19.21 43.13 15.13
N VAL A 167 20.09 42.46 14.39
CA VAL A 167 21.50 42.38 14.77
C VAL A 167 21.96 43.82 14.67
N ILE A 168 21.81 44.57 15.77
CA ILE A 168 22.40 45.88 15.92
C ILE A 168 23.88 45.56 15.74
N PRO A 169 24.52 46.04 14.67
CA PRO A 169 25.93 45.80 14.48
C PRO A 169 26.60 46.23 15.79
N LEU A 170 27.25 45.27 16.45
CA LEU A 170 28.01 45.59 17.64
C LEU A 170 28.91 46.76 17.26
N PRO A 171 28.95 47.83 18.06
CA PRO A 171 29.88 48.93 17.81
C PRO A 171 31.26 48.32 17.58
N PRO A 172 32.03 48.83 16.60
CA PRO A 172 33.31 48.24 16.24
C PRO A 172 34.11 48.02 17.53
N THR A 173 34.38 46.75 17.84
CA THR A 173 35.22 46.41 18.99
C THR A 173 36.51 47.19 18.79
N PRO A 174 36.92 48.04 19.76
CA PRO A 174 38.13 48.83 19.62
C PRO A 174 39.25 47.87 19.24
N THR A 175 39.90 48.15 18.11
CA THR A 175 41.03 47.36 17.63
C THR A 175 41.99 47.21 18.80
N PRO A 176 42.27 45.98 19.27
CA PRO A 176 43.19 45.79 20.38
C PRO A 176 44.52 46.43 19.97
N THR A 177 45.00 47.33 20.83
CA THR A 177 46.35 47.88 20.74
C THR A 177 47.31 46.71 20.54
N PRO A 178 48.23 46.77 19.54
CA PRO A 178 49.11 45.66 19.21
C PRO A 178 49.83 45.19 20.47
N GLU A 179 49.49 43.98 20.90
CA GLU A 179 50.22 43.26 21.93
C GLU A 179 51.59 42.91 21.32
N PRO A 180 52.70 43.21 22.02
CA PRO A 180 54.04 42.99 21.49
C PRO A 180 54.22 41.54 21.07
N GLU A 181 54.65 41.37 19.83
CA GLU A 181 54.95 40.10 19.18
C GLU A 181 56.03 39.36 19.98
N ILE A 182 55.61 38.39 20.79
CA ILE A 182 56.53 37.44 21.40
C ILE A 182 56.84 36.38 20.34
N GLU A 183 58.09 36.40 19.91
CA GLU A 183 58.72 35.47 18.97
C GLU A 183 58.46 34.00 19.40
N PRO A 184 57.75 33.19 18.60
CA PRO A 184 57.48 31.80 18.94
C PRO A 184 58.75 30.94 18.82
N GLU A 185 59.12 30.31 19.93
CA GLU A 185 60.15 29.28 20.00
C GLU A 185 59.76 28.06 19.12
N GLU A 186 60.63 27.71 18.17
CA GLU A 186 60.41 26.64 17.19
C GLU A 186 60.26 25.26 17.87
N LEU A 187 59.10 24.63 17.71
CA LEU A 187 58.92 23.21 18.02
C LEU A 187 59.14 22.33 16.77
N PRO A 188 59.74 21.14 16.93
CA PRO A 188 60.23 20.32 15.83
C PRO A 188 59.11 19.64 15.03
N LYS A 189 59.29 19.66 13.71
CA LYS A 189 58.49 18.97 12.70
C LYS A 189 58.56 17.45 12.89
N THR A 190 57.44 16.83 13.25
CA THR A 190 57.21 15.40 13.01
C THR A 190 56.30 15.26 11.79
N SER A 191 56.91 14.89 10.68
CA SER A 191 56.27 14.42 9.46
C SER A 191 55.80 12.98 9.62
N GLU A 192 54.55 12.66 9.28
CA GLU A 192 54.13 11.33 8.84
C GLU A 192 52.73 11.38 8.16
N PRO A 193 52.29 10.34 7.42
CA PRO A 193 52.05 10.48 5.98
C PRO A 193 50.61 10.20 5.52
N VAL A 194 50.33 10.68 4.30
CA VAL A 194 49.50 10.06 3.23
C VAL A 194 48.20 9.37 3.68
N ALA A 195 47.07 10.04 3.45
CA ALA A 195 45.78 9.39 3.24
C ALA A 195 45.19 9.84 1.90
N GLU A 196 45.26 8.92 0.95
CA GLU A 196 44.79 8.98 -0.42
C GLU A 196 43.25 9.18 -0.47
N LYS A 197 42.80 10.20 -1.22
CA LYS A 197 41.37 10.44 -1.47
C LYS A 197 40.84 9.39 -2.47
N PRO A 198 39.81 8.60 -2.14
CA PRO A 198 39.12 7.82 -3.15
C PRO A 198 38.23 8.71 -4.02
N LYS A 199 38.44 8.58 -5.33
CA LYS A 199 37.62 9.16 -6.40
C LYS A 199 36.26 8.45 -6.42
N PRO A 200 35.12 9.15 -6.40
CA PRO A 200 33.82 8.49 -6.47
C PRO A 200 33.56 7.94 -7.87
N THR A 201 33.58 6.62 -7.99
CA THR A 201 33.02 5.90 -9.14
C THR A 201 31.50 6.08 -9.14
N PRO A 202 30.84 6.36 -10.27
CA PRO A 202 29.39 6.39 -10.35
C PRO A 202 28.87 4.98 -10.13
N SER A 203 28.26 4.74 -8.96
CA SER A 203 27.48 3.55 -8.71
C SER A 203 26.18 3.68 -9.49
N GLU A 204 26.15 2.99 -10.64
CA GLU A 204 24.97 2.69 -11.42
C GLU A 204 24.09 1.76 -10.56
N PHE A 205 23.23 2.36 -9.74
CA PHE A 205 22.27 1.63 -8.94
C PHE A 205 21.23 1.03 -9.88
N ALA A 206 21.37 -0.28 -10.12
CA ALA A 206 20.32 -1.13 -10.60
C ALA A 206 19.07 -0.90 -9.76
N ASN A 207 18.02 -0.34 -10.38
CA ASN A 207 16.66 -0.45 -9.85
C ASN A 207 16.42 -1.93 -9.55
N PRO A 208 15.94 -2.30 -8.34
CA PRO A 208 15.50 -3.67 -8.13
C PRO A 208 14.43 -3.93 -9.17
N ALA A 209 14.71 -4.85 -10.09
CA ALA A 209 13.81 -5.19 -11.18
C ALA A 209 12.45 -5.52 -10.57
N PHE A 210 11.50 -4.61 -10.76
CA PHE A 210 10.11 -4.83 -10.39
C PHE A 210 9.64 -5.98 -11.27
N VAL A 211 9.60 -7.19 -10.73
CA VAL A 211 9.06 -8.35 -11.44
C VAL A 211 7.55 -8.22 -11.32
N PRO A 212 6.83 -7.84 -12.40
CA PRO A 212 5.37 -7.73 -12.35
C PRO A 212 4.80 -9.07 -11.90
N ARG A 213 3.93 -9.06 -10.88
CA ARG A 213 3.41 -10.28 -10.26
C ARG A 213 2.19 -10.83 -11.01
N GLY A 214 1.72 -10.12 -12.05
CA GLY A 214 0.63 -10.51 -12.94
C GLY A 214 0.66 -9.80 -14.31
N LEU A 215 0.02 -10.42 -15.30
CA LEU A 215 -0.38 -9.85 -16.60
C LEU A 215 -1.29 -8.63 -16.44
N ASP A 216 -2.07 -8.53 -15.37
CA ASP A 216 -2.93 -7.39 -15.07
C ASP A 216 -2.12 -6.14 -14.66
N GLU A 217 -1.06 -6.34 -13.89
CA GLU A 217 -0.09 -5.34 -13.47
C GLU A 217 0.77 -4.93 -14.67
N LEU A 218 1.09 -5.89 -15.55
CA LEU A 218 1.76 -5.63 -16.83
C LEU A 218 0.88 -4.79 -17.76
N ALA A 219 -0.43 -5.08 -17.84
CA ALA A 219 -1.39 -4.27 -18.60
C ALA A 219 -1.58 -2.87 -17.99
N LEU A 220 -1.58 -2.73 -16.66
CA LEU A 220 -1.62 -1.43 -15.98
C LEU A 220 -0.33 -0.63 -16.21
N MET A 221 0.83 -1.29 -16.27
CA MET A 221 2.12 -0.67 -16.62
C MET A 221 2.16 -0.26 -18.09
N GLU A 222 1.66 -1.10 -19.00
CA GLU A 222 1.57 -0.81 -20.43
C GLU A 222 0.58 0.33 -20.71
N ALA A 223 -0.48 0.43 -19.92
CA ALA A 223 -1.43 1.54 -19.96
C ALA A 223 -0.84 2.87 -19.44
N GLN A 224 0.42 2.94 -19.02
CA GLN A 224 1.15 4.17 -18.63
C GLN A 224 0.39 5.10 -17.66
N GLY A 225 -0.43 4.54 -16.76
CA GLY A 225 -1.23 5.31 -15.80
C GLY A 225 -2.60 5.77 -16.31
N PHE A 226 -3.10 5.22 -17.42
CA PHE A 226 -4.40 5.56 -18.01
C PHE A 226 -5.46 4.49 -17.77
N ALA A 227 -5.12 3.47 -16.98
CA ALA A 227 -6.05 2.56 -16.39
C ALA A 227 -5.91 2.59 -14.87
N ARG A 228 -7.05 2.54 -14.18
CA ARG A 228 -7.13 2.37 -12.73
C ARG A 228 -8.05 1.21 -12.41
N LYS A 229 -7.77 0.48 -11.33
CA LYS A 229 -8.71 -0.50 -10.80
C LYS A 229 -9.77 0.19 -9.94
N ASP A 230 -11.02 -0.20 -10.11
CA ASP A 230 -12.13 0.17 -9.25
C ASP A 230 -12.21 -0.80 -8.04
N PHE A 231 -13.03 -0.45 -7.04
CA PHE A 231 -13.23 -1.27 -5.83
C PHE A 231 -13.80 -2.67 -6.13
N ASN A 232 -14.52 -2.80 -7.24
CA ASN A 232 -15.07 -4.08 -7.71
C ASN A 232 -14.02 -4.95 -8.44
N GLY A 233 -12.79 -4.48 -8.59
CA GLY A 233 -11.73 -5.14 -9.36
C GLY A 233 -11.79 -4.88 -10.86
N ASP A 234 -12.78 -4.12 -11.34
CA ASP A 234 -12.89 -3.71 -12.74
C ASP A 234 -11.77 -2.74 -13.11
N ILE A 235 -11.38 -2.75 -14.39
CA ILE A 235 -10.40 -1.79 -14.91
C ILE A 235 -11.16 -0.64 -15.58
N LEU A 236 -10.87 0.58 -15.15
CA LEU A 236 -11.37 1.82 -15.75
C LEU A 236 -10.26 2.43 -16.62
N HIS A 237 -10.39 2.29 -17.93
CA HIS A 237 -9.46 2.86 -18.91
C HIS A 237 -9.94 4.24 -19.39
N ILE A 238 -9.05 5.22 -19.46
CA ILE A 238 -9.37 6.59 -19.93
C ILE A 238 -8.79 6.78 -21.33
N VAL A 239 -9.65 7.05 -22.30
CA VAL A 239 -9.30 7.22 -23.72
C VAL A 239 -8.39 8.43 -23.90
N LYS A 240 -7.25 8.21 -24.55
CA LYS A 240 -6.13 9.15 -24.70
C LYS A 240 -6.02 9.73 -26.09
N SER A 241 -6.46 8.97 -27.07
CA SER A 241 -6.33 9.31 -28.48
C SER A 241 -7.61 8.93 -29.20
N ILE A 242 -8.04 9.77 -30.14
CA ILE A 242 -9.17 9.49 -31.03
C ILE A 242 -8.90 8.27 -31.93
N LYS A 243 -7.62 7.86 -32.03
CA LYS A 243 -7.20 6.65 -32.75
C LYS A 243 -7.43 5.36 -31.96
N GLU A 244 -7.70 5.45 -30.66
CA GLU A 244 -8.01 4.27 -29.86
C GLU A 244 -9.38 3.72 -30.23
N ASN A 245 -9.43 2.42 -30.42
CA ASN A 245 -10.67 1.71 -30.69
C ASN A 245 -10.94 0.69 -29.59
N LEU A 246 -12.21 0.31 -29.45
CA LEU A 246 -12.64 -0.60 -28.40
C LEU A 246 -12.05 -2.02 -28.56
N GLU A 247 -11.66 -2.40 -29.78
CA GLU A 247 -11.05 -3.71 -30.06
C GLU A 247 -9.65 -3.82 -29.49
N ASP A 248 -8.83 -2.79 -29.68
CA ASP A 248 -7.48 -2.68 -29.11
C ASP A 248 -7.55 -2.62 -27.59
N ILE A 249 -8.45 -1.80 -27.03
CA ILE A 249 -8.67 -1.72 -25.59
C ILE A 249 -9.08 -3.09 -25.05
N SER A 250 -10.05 -3.77 -25.66
CA SER A 250 -10.43 -5.13 -25.25
C SER A 250 -9.24 -6.09 -25.30
N LYS A 251 -8.45 -6.04 -26.36
CA LYS A 251 -7.30 -6.91 -26.54
C LYS A 251 -6.20 -6.67 -25.49
N TRP A 252 -5.93 -5.41 -25.13
CA TRP A 252 -4.93 -5.06 -24.11
C TRP A 252 -5.25 -5.68 -22.75
N TYR A 253 -6.51 -5.61 -22.30
CA TYR A 253 -6.87 -6.04 -20.95
C TYR A 253 -7.41 -7.47 -20.87
N THR A 254 -8.06 -7.96 -21.93
CA THR A 254 -8.72 -9.27 -21.97
C THR A 254 -8.00 -10.29 -22.84
N GLY A 255 -6.94 -9.89 -23.54
CA GLY A 255 -6.17 -10.74 -24.46
C GLY A 255 -6.93 -11.13 -25.73
N SER A 256 -8.19 -10.72 -25.89
CA SER A 256 -9.07 -11.06 -27.01
C SER A 256 -9.97 -9.90 -27.41
N SER A 257 -10.29 -9.78 -28.69
CA SER A 257 -11.29 -8.83 -29.21
C SER A 257 -12.72 -9.39 -29.18
N GLU A 258 -12.91 -10.65 -28.78
CA GLU A 258 -14.24 -11.28 -28.72
C GLU A 258 -15.15 -10.63 -27.66
N ASN A 259 -14.57 -10.06 -26.59
CA ASN A 259 -15.33 -9.43 -25.50
C ASN A 259 -15.82 -8.01 -25.85
N VAL A 260 -15.50 -7.49 -27.04
CA VAL A 260 -15.81 -6.11 -27.44
C VAL A 260 -17.31 -5.83 -27.41
N GLY A 261 -18.15 -6.79 -27.80
CA GLY A 261 -19.61 -6.64 -27.76
C GLY A 261 -20.15 -6.43 -26.34
N GLN A 262 -19.66 -7.21 -25.39
CA GLN A 262 -20.06 -7.13 -23.98
C GLN A 262 -19.53 -5.85 -23.32
N ILE A 263 -18.27 -5.49 -23.59
CA ILE A 263 -17.69 -4.23 -23.11
C ILE A 263 -18.48 -3.04 -23.68
N ARG A 264 -18.88 -3.10 -24.95
CA ARG A 264 -19.68 -2.05 -25.59
C ARG A 264 -21.04 -1.87 -24.90
N GLU A 265 -21.74 -2.97 -24.62
CA GLU A 265 -23.03 -2.96 -23.95
C GLU A 265 -22.95 -2.36 -22.54
N ILE A 266 -21.97 -2.79 -21.75
CA ILE A 266 -21.75 -2.31 -20.36
C ILE A 266 -21.45 -0.81 -20.32
N ASN A 267 -20.74 -0.29 -21.34
CA ASN A 267 -20.40 1.12 -21.44
C ASN A 267 -21.44 1.95 -22.21
N GLN A 268 -22.56 1.35 -22.62
CA GLN A 268 -23.64 2.01 -23.36
C GLN A 268 -23.14 2.72 -24.63
N ILE A 269 -22.19 2.11 -25.33
CA ILE A 269 -21.61 2.68 -26.55
C ILE A 269 -22.44 2.19 -27.75
N THR A 270 -23.33 3.04 -28.24
CA THR A 270 -24.39 2.66 -29.19
C THR A 270 -23.92 2.47 -30.64
N SER A 271 -22.72 2.93 -30.98
CA SER A 271 -22.27 3.06 -32.37
C SER A 271 -20.81 2.64 -32.57
N LYS A 272 -20.41 2.41 -33.84
CA LYS A 272 -19.01 2.27 -34.28
C LYS A 272 -18.25 3.62 -34.25
N ASP A 273 -18.79 4.60 -33.53
CA ASP A 273 -18.23 5.94 -33.49
C ASP A 273 -16.87 5.90 -32.78
N PRO A 274 -15.93 6.77 -33.20
CA PRO A 274 -14.64 6.88 -32.52
C PRO A 274 -14.86 7.25 -31.05
N LEU A 275 -14.06 6.64 -30.18
CA LEU A 275 -14.13 6.90 -28.75
C LEU A 275 -13.79 8.36 -28.45
N ALA A 276 -14.55 9.00 -27.56
CA ALA A 276 -14.30 10.38 -27.19
C ALA A 276 -13.05 10.48 -26.30
N LEU A 277 -12.23 11.50 -26.53
CA LEU A 277 -11.09 11.79 -25.66
C LEU A 277 -11.55 11.99 -24.21
N GLY A 278 -10.89 11.31 -23.27
CA GLY A 278 -11.24 11.32 -21.85
C GLY A 278 -12.41 10.43 -21.46
N GLN A 279 -13.06 9.76 -22.43
CA GLN A 279 -14.10 8.78 -22.13
C GLN A 279 -13.54 7.66 -21.26
N THR A 280 -14.26 7.31 -20.20
CA THR A 280 -13.88 6.19 -19.34
C THR A 280 -14.57 4.92 -19.82
N ILE A 281 -13.79 3.91 -20.15
CA ILE A 281 -14.23 2.58 -20.56
C ILE A 281 -14.02 1.62 -19.40
N ARG A 282 -15.12 1.07 -18.89
CA ARG A 282 -15.12 0.04 -17.85
C ARG A 282 -14.93 -1.33 -18.47
N ILE A 283 -13.97 -2.08 -17.95
CA ILE A 283 -13.64 -3.44 -18.35
C ILE A 283 -13.87 -4.33 -17.14
N PRO A 284 -14.94 -5.14 -17.15
CA PRO A 284 -15.26 -6.04 -16.05
C PRO A 284 -14.09 -6.95 -15.67
N ALA A 285 -13.91 -7.15 -14.37
CA ALA A 285 -12.87 -8.02 -13.82
C ALA A 285 -12.92 -9.45 -14.42
N GLU A 286 -14.11 -9.95 -14.73
CA GLU A 286 -14.35 -11.28 -15.33
C GLU A 286 -13.74 -11.48 -16.73
N PHE A 287 -13.48 -10.40 -17.47
CA PHE A 287 -12.85 -10.47 -18.79
C PHE A 287 -11.34 -10.31 -18.74
N VAL A 288 -10.79 -9.79 -17.64
CA VAL A 288 -9.34 -9.60 -17.50
C VAL A 288 -8.66 -10.98 -17.48
N VAL A 289 -7.62 -11.15 -18.30
CA VAL A 289 -6.96 -12.45 -18.62
C VAL A 289 -6.58 -13.28 -17.37
N GLU A 290 -6.32 -12.61 -16.26
CA GLU A 290 -5.95 -13.27 -15.01
C GLU A 290 -7.10 -13.91 -14.26
N THR A 291 -8.30 -13.32 -14.34
CA THR A 291 -9.45 -13.76 -13.54
C THR A 291 -9.97 -15.11 -14.02
N LYS A 292 -9.94 -15.38 -15.33
CA LYS A 292 -10.36 -16.69 -15.88
C LYS A 292 -9.45 -17.83 -15.42
N ARG A 293 -8.13 -17.62 -15.32
CA ARG A 293 -7.20 -18.65 -14.80
C ARG A 293 -7.36 -18.88 -13.29
N TYR A 294 -7.71 -17.84 -12.55
CA TYR A 294 -7.96 -17.94 -11.11
C TYR A 294 -9.32 -18.61 -10.80
N GLN A 295 -10.36 -18.31 -11.58
CA GLN A 295 -11.68 -18.92 -11.45
C GLN A 295 -11.68 -20.40 -11.87
N MET A 296 -10.98 -20.77 -12.96
CA MET A 296 -10.85 -22.19 -13.35
C MET A 296 -10.11 -23.05 -12.32
N ARG A 297 -9.28 -22.47 -11.45
CA ARG A 297 -8.63 -23.18 -10.34
C ARG A 297 -9.49 -23.31 -9.09
N ARG A 298 -10.61 -22.59 -9.01
CA ARG A 298 -11.48 -22.56 -7.82
C ARG A 298 -12.82 -23.25 -7.97
N THR A 299 -13.21 -23.69 -9.17
CA THR A 299 -14.37 -24.58 -9.31
C THR A 299 -13.97 -25.98 -8.84
N PRO A 300 -14.48 -26.50 -7.71
CA PRO A 300 -14.34 -27.92 -7.43
C PRO A 300 -15.08 -28.63 -8.57
N SER A 301 -14.40 -29.58 -9.21
CA SER A 301 -15.03 -30.57 -10.09
C SER A 301 -16.23 -31.16 -9.35
N GLN A 302 -17.44 -30.68 -9.64
CA GLN A 302 -18.66 -31.43 -9.36
C GLN A 302 -18.66 -32.59 -10.35
N SER A 303 -18.01 -33.68 -9.95
CA SER A 303 -18.15 -34.97 -10.57
C SER A 303 -19.63 -35.35 -10.58
N SER A 304 -20.18 -35.52 -11.77
CA SER A 304 -21.47 -36.13 -12.03
C SER A 304 -21.65 -37.39 -11.17
N PRO A 305 -22.82 -37.61 -10.53
CA PRO A 305 -23.08 -38.88 -9.90
C PRO A 305 -23.25 -39.95 -10.98
N THR A 306 -22.27 -40.85 -11.07
CA THR A 306 -22.40 -42.14 -11.74
C THR A 306 -23.51 -42.92 -11.05
N SER A 307 -24.68 -42.94 -11.68
CA SER A 307 -25.77 -43.84 -11.34
C SER A 307 -25.41 -45.23 -11.86
N GLU A 308 -24.93 -46.11 -10.99
CA GLU A 308 -24.91 -47.54 -11.29
C GLU A 308 -25.15 -48.40 -10.04
N SER A 309 -26.17 -49.24 -10.18
CA SER A 309 -26.33 -50.55 -9.53
C SER A 309 -26.93 -50.61 -8.12
N SER A 310 -28.19 -51.03 -8.05
CA SER A 310 -28.50 -52.21 -7.23
C SER A 310 -29.68 -53.01 -7.77
N MET A 311 -29.45 -54.32 -7.81
CA MET A 311 -30.35 -55.39 -8.21
C MET A 311 -31.46 -55.64 -7.18
N ARG A 312 -32.57 -56.22 -7.69
CA ARG A 312 -33.46 -57.23 -7.06
C ARG A 312 -34.22 -56.80 -5.79
N THR A 313 -35.51 -57.09 -5.63
CA THR A 313 -36.26 -58.33 -5.92
C THR A 313 -37.74 -58.06 -6.26
N ASP A 314 -38.34 -58.98 -7.00
CA ASP A 314 -39.79 -59.27 -7.04
C ASP A 314 -40.43 -59.26 -5.63
N PRO A 315 -41.72 -58.91 -5.50
CA PRO A 315 -42.72 -59.99 -5.46
C PRO A 315 -44.10 -59.68 -6.08
N THR A 316 -44.66 -60.74 -6.66
CA THR A 316 -46.06 -61.16 -6.55
C THR A 316 -47.11 -60.38 -7.34
N ALA A 317 -47.47 -60.99 -8.47
CA ALA A 317 -48.78 -60.88 -9.07
C ALA A 317 -49.86 -61.42 -8.11
N LEU A 318 -50.83 -60.57 -7.78
CA LEU A 318 -52.12 -60.99 -7.23
C LEU A 318 -53.17 -60.64 -8.27
N THR A 319 -53.54 -61.67 -9.02
CA THR A 319 -54.78 -61.77 -9.78
C THR A 319 -55.93 -61.90 -8.78
N VAL A 320 -57.03 -61.18 -9.02
CA VAL A 320 -58.44 -61.65 -9.11
C VAL A 320 -59.37 -60.40 -9.04
N PRO A 321 -60.50 -60.37 -9.78
CA PRO A 321 -61.50 -59.29 -9.73
C PRO A 321 -62.13 -59.03 -8.36
#